data_AF-A0AAV8E4P5-F1
#
_entry.id   AF-A0AAV8E4P5-F1
#
_cell.length_a   1.000
_cell.length_b   1.000
_cell.length_c   1.000
_cell.angle_alpha   90.00
_cell.angle_beta   90.00
_cell.angle_gamma   90.00
#
_symmetry.space_group_name_H-M   'P 1'
#
loop_
_entity.id
_entity.type
_entity.pdbx_description
1 polymer ?
#
loop_
_entity_poly.entity_id
_entity_poly.type
_entity_poly.pdbx_seq_one_letter_code
_entity_poly.pdbx_strand_id
1 'polypeptide(L)'
;MAAGSHISRLPLFLFFLSFISFFLLYNNFHPPPLTSPLRHSSDTSRDLSTSSTSSSLLLPSSPSLSVRHVLFGIASSSRSIIHRIPLISLWWDPSVRLFVFVDSPPRTRSKRRIEENRFPFPVLVSANASHFPYTFKRGLRSGIRVARIVKELIERTDISKKEVRWIVLGDDDTVFIPTNLLETLDKYDWRQWHYIGSRSEMWSQNNDHGFDMAYGGGGIAISLPLAKVLARNIDTCIKRYHYLFGSDGRISACLAELGVQLTHEPGFHQIDMHGDISGLLSSHPLNPLVSLHHFDQVDPIFPFLNRSASVAHLMSSVMRDPRRALQKTVCYDRSRNRTVSISWGYSISVFEGNKLLLDLLAVDKTFWPWVRGSNGEEIYMFNTRGSRRRDKCKDPAVFYLKNIISSGSGDKTRIESTYSRYMPGWCLWTASVKNLRLISVRSQRLERFKDKPLRRHCCDVLPSSTEYKMKVDIRECKEGELVAMYT
;
A
#
# COMPACT_ATOMS: atom_id res chain seq x y z
N MET A 1 5.72 -58.99 54.51
CA MET A 1 4.54 -59.35 53.70
C MET A 1 4.46 -58.35 52.55
N ALA A 2 4.66 -58.83 51.33
CA ALA A 2 4.67 -58.02 50.11
C ALA A 2 3.23 -57.77 49.64
N ALA A 3 2.89 -56.53 49.31
CA ALA A 3 1.67 -56.18 48.59
C ALA A 3 2.04 -55.91 47.12
N GLY A 4 1.64 -56.81 46.22
CA GLY A 4 1.80 -56.65 44.78
C GLY A 4 0.68 -55.79 44.20
N SER A 5 1.05 -54.73 43.49
CA SER A 5 0.13 -53.91 42.70
C SER A 5 0.00 -54.47 41.28
N HIS A 6 -1.22 -54.90 40.93
CA HIS A 6 -1.58 -55.23 39.55
C HIS A 6 -1.73 -53.94 38.73
N ILE A 7 -0.76 -53.65 37.87
CA ILE A 7 -0.90 -52.64 36.82
C ILE A 7 -1.67 -53.27 35.65
N SER A 8 -2.85 -52.72 35.35
CA SER A 8 -3.69 -53.15 34.24
C SER A 8 -2.99 -52.87 32.90
N ARG A 9 -2.94 -53.86 32.00
CA ARG A 9 -2.29 -53.77 30.67
C ARG A 9 -3.16 -53.11 29.60
N LEU A 10 -4.37 -52.67 29.96
CA LEU A 10 -5.35 -52.09 29.04
C LEU A 10 -4.93 -50.73 28.42
N PRO A 11 -4.27 -49.78 29.12
CA PRO A 11 -3.94 -48.49 28.53
C PRO A 11 -2.78 -48.58 27.51
N LEU A 12 -1.84 -49.53 27.68
CA LEU A 12 -0.75 -49.72 26.72
C LEU A 12 -1.25 -50.23 25.36
N PHE A 13 -2.25 -51.12 25.38
CA PHE A 13 -2.82 -51.69 24.15
C PHE A 13 -3.60 -50.66 23.34
N LEU A 14 -4.33 -49.77 24.02
CA LEU A 14 -5.06 -48.67 23.37
C LEU A 14 -4.12 -47.62 22.75
N PHE A 15 -2.98 -47.33 23.39
CA PHE A 15 -1.94 -46.47 22.81
C PHE A 15 -1.32 -47.07 21.55
N PHE A 16 -1.09 -48.38 21.54
CA PHE A 16 -0.50 -49.05 20.38
C PHE A 16 -1.44 -49.07 19.17
N LEU A 17 -2.74 -49.29 19.38
CA LEU A 17 -3.76 -49.22 18.32
C LEU A 17 -3.92 -47.81 17.75
N SER A 18 -3.87 -46.78 18.59
CA SER A 18 -3.85 -45.37 18.18
C SER A 18 -2.65 -45.06 17.27
N PHE A 19 -1.46 -45.53 17.64
CA PHE A 19 -0.24 -45.30 16.88
C PHE A 19 -0.26 -45.99 15.51
N ILE A 20 -0.77 -47.22 15.44
CA ILE A 20 -0.93 -47.94 14.15
C ILE A 20 -1.93 -47.24 13.24
N SER A 21 -3.06 -46.77 13.79
CA SER A 21 -4.06 -46.03 13.02
C SER A 21 -3.50 -44.72 12.45
N PHE A 22 -2.73 -43.97 13.26
CA PHE A 22 -2.04 -42.76 12.80
C PHE A 22 -0.99 -43.06 11.72
N PHE A 23 -0.22 -44.15 11.87
CA PHE A 23 0.81 -44.54 10.89
C PHE A 23 0.19 -45.00 9.56
N LEU A 24 -0.94 -45.70 9.59
CA LEU A 24 -1.66 -46.10 8.38
C LEU A 24 -2.31 -44.90 7.68
N LEU A 25 -2.85 -43.92 8.41
CA LEU A 25 -3.37 -42.69 7.83
C LEU A 25 -2.26 -41.82 7.24
N TYR A 26 -1.12 -41.72 7.91
CA TYR A 26 0.04 -40.95 7.43
C TYR A 26 0.59 -41.49 6.09
N ASN A 27 0.68 -42.81 5.94
CA ASN A 27 1.21 -43.42 4.72
C ASN A 27 0.22 -43.44 3.54
N ASN A 28 -1.09 -43.32 3.78
CA ASN A 28 -2.10 -43.32 2.71
C ASN A 28 -2.39 -41.93 2.10
N PHE A 29 -1.93 -40.84 2.73
CA PHE A 29 -2.25 -39.46 2.30
C PHE A 29 -1.07 -38.64 1.74
N HIS A 30 0.11 -39.23 1.58
CA HIS A 30 1.21 -38.58 0.87
C HIS A 30 1.30 -39.09 -0.59
N PRO A 31 1.09 -38.22 -1.60
CA PRO A 31 1.42 -38.60 -2.97
C PRO A 31 2.94 -38.76 -3.09
N PRO A 32 3.43 -39.71 -3.91
CA PRO A 32 4.86 -39.88 -4.11
C PRO A 32 5.46 -38.61 -4.74
N PRO A 33 6.75 -38.31 -4.49
CA PRO A 33 7.41 -37.19 -5.14
C PRO A 33 7.42 -37.41 -6.65
N LEU A 34 7.06 -36.37 -7.43
CA LEU A 34 7.24 -36.36 -8.88
C LEU A 34 8.73 -36.53 -9.20
N THR A 35 9.13 -37.76 -9.54
CA THR A 35 10.40 -38.03 -10.21
C THR A 35 10.19 -37.77 -11.69
N SER A 36 10.71 -36.65 -12.20
CA SER A 36 10.87 -36.43 -13.64
C SER A 36 11.91 -37.42 -14.18
N PRO A 37 11.63 -38.18 -15.26
CA PRO A 37 12.66 -38.97 -15.90
C PRO A 37 13.50 -38.05 -16.80
N LEU A 38 14.76 -37.85 -16.40
CA LEU A 38 15.83 -37.43 -17.29
C LEU A 38 15.99 -38.49 -18.38
N ARG A 39 15.41 -38.24 -19.56
CA ARG A 39 15.60 -39.07 -20.73
C ARG A 39 16.82 -38.58 -21.49
N HIS A 40 17.96 -39.24 -21.28
CA HIS A 40 19.06 -39.22 -22.23
C HIS A 40 18.58 -39.85 -23.54
N SER A 41 18.61 -39.06 -24.61
CA SER A 41 18.54 -39.56 -25.99
C SER A 41 19.71 -38.95 -26.73
N SER A 42 20.72 -39.78 -26.98
CA SER A 42 21.78 -39.53 -27.94
C SER A 42 21.24 -39.65 -29.38
N ASP A 43 21.65 -38.68 -30.19
CA ASP A 43 21.84 -38.68 -31.64
C ASP A 43 20.82 -39.34 -32.58
N THR A 44 20.25 -38.51 -33.46
CA THR A 44 20.46 -38.67 -34.90
C THR A 44 20.08 -37.40 -35.66
N SER A 45 21.08 -36.81 -36.28
CA SER A 45 21.02 -35.74 -37.28
C SER A 45 20.11 -36.11 -38.47
N ARG A 46 19.13 -35.26 -38.77
CA ARG A 46 18.65 -35.03 -40.14
C ARG A 46 18.33 -33.55 -40.34
N ASP A 47 19.16 -32.92 -41.16
CA ASP A 47 18.91 -31.63 -41.77
C ASP A 47 17.57 -31.62 -42.50
N LEU A 48 16.71 -30.67 -42.15
CA LEU A 48 15.73 -30.14 -43.08
C LEU A 48 15.58 -28.64 -42.82
N SER A 49 16.33 -27.88 -43.60
CA SER A 49 16.25 -26.43 -43.70
C SER A 49 14.91 -26.00 -44.29
N THR A 50 13.96 -25.61 -43.44
CA THR A 50 12.82 -24.78 -43.83
C THR A 50 12.98 -23.39 -43.22
N SER A 51 13.41 -22.47 -44.07
CA SER A 51 13.36 -21.03 -43.84
C SER A 51 11.90 -20.60 -43.64
N SER A 52 11.49 -20.42 -42.38
CA SER A 52 10.31 -19.64 -42.04
C SER A 52 10.77 -18.35 -41.39
N THR A 53 10.88 -17.29 -42.18
CA THR A 53 10.98 -15.91 -41.73
C THR A 53 9.69 -15.56 -40.99
N SER A 54 9.64 -15.89 -39.69
CA SER A 54 8.66 -15.32 -38.77
C SER A 54 9.05 -13.88 -38.52
N SER A 55 8.59 -12.98 -39.38
CA SER A 55 8.56 -11.55 -39.13
C SER A 55 7.74 -11.30 -37.87
N SER A 56 8.40 -11.24 -36.72
CA SER A 56 7.81 -10.78 -35.47
C SER A 56 7.39 -9.33 -35.69
N LEU A 57 6.12 -9.11 -36.01
CA LEU A 57 5.50 -7.80 -35.99
C LEU A 57 5.61 -7.30 -34.55
N LEU A 58 6.63 -6.49 -34.29
CA LEU A 58 6.74 -5.70 -33.07
C LEU A 58 5.48 -4.82 -33.01
N LEU A 59 4.51 -5.22 -32.19
CA LEU A 59 3.39 -4.37 -31.82
C LEU A 59 3.96 -3.01 -31.41
N PRO A 60 3.49 -1.90 -32.00
CA PRO A 60 3.97 -0.58 -31.62
C PRO A 60 3.84 -0.42 -30.11
N SER A 61 4.92 0.00 -29.46
CA SER A 61 4.90 0.30 -28.02
C SER A 61 3.74 1.24 -27.75
N SER A 62 2.71 0.74 -27.04
CA SER A 62 1.54 1.53 -26.67
C SER A 62 2.02 2.87 -26.09
N PRO A 63 1.44 4.02 -26.49
CA PRO A 63 1.89 5.30 -25.96
C PRO A 63 1.76 5.30 -24.44
N SER A 64 2.78 5.84 -23.78
CA SER A 64 2.93 5.86 -22.32
C SER A 64 1.63 6.28 -21.64
N LEU A 65 1.21 5.54 -20.62
CA LEU A 65 0.02 5.87 -19.86
C LEU A 65 0.14 7.28 -19.25
N SER A 66 -0.89 8.08 -19.45
CA SER A 66 -1.03 9.42 -18.85
C SER A 66 -2.36 9.56 -18.13
N VAL A 67 -2.47 10.57 -17.28
CA VAL A 67 -3.63 10.81 -16.39
C VAL A 67 -4.98 10.82 -17.13
N ARG A 68 -5.02 11.26 -18.40
CA ARG A 68 -6.26 11.27 -19.19
C ARG A 68 -6.85 9.88 -19.39
N HIS A 69 -6.03 8.84 -19.37
CA HIS A 69 -6.47 7.46 -19.56
C HIS A 69 -7.07 6.84 -18.29
N VAL A 70 -7.03 7.56 -17.16
CA VAL A 70 -7.55 7.09 -15.88
C VAL A 70 -8.81 7.90 -15.53
N LEU A 71 -9.85 7.22 -15.08
CA LEU A 71 -11.09 7.82 -14.60
C LEU A 71 -11.33 7.43 -13.15
N PHE A 72 -11.35 8.40 -12.25
CA PHE A 72 -11.61 8.19 -10.84
C PHE A 72 -13.10 8.25 -10.50
N GLY A 73 -13.59 7.27 -9.75
CA GLY A 73 -14.88 7.27 -9.08
C GLY A 73 -14.69 7.26 -7.57
N ILE A 74 -14.89 8.40 -6.94
CA ILE A 74 -14.67 8.54 -5.50
C ILE A 74 -15.99 8.41 -4.75
N ALA A 75 -16.04 7.47 -3.82
CA ALA A 75 -17.18 7.26 -2.95
C ALA A 75 -17.21 8.31 -1.82
N SER A 76 -18.33 9.01 -1.69
CA SER A 76 -18.52 10.01 -0.64
C SER A 76 -19.95 10.02 -0.14
N SER A 77 -20.29 10.91 0.77
CA SER A 77 -21.65 11.20 1.21
C SER A 77 -21.92 12.70 1.20
N SER A 78 -23.19 13.07 1.13
CA SER A 78 -23.68 14.44 1.28
C SER A 78 -23.25 15.11 2.59
N ARG A 79 -22.92 14.31 3.60
CA ARG A 79 -22.45 14.74 4.92
C ARG A 79 -20.93 14.93 4.99
N SER A 80 -20.16 14.03 4.36
CA SER A 80 -18.69 14.04 4.42
C SER A 80 -18.06 14.94 3.37
N ILE A 81 -18.66 15.05 2.16
CA ILE A 81 -18.01 15.65 1.00
C ILE A 81 -17.45 17.05 1.25
N ILE A 82 -18.19 17.91 1.96
CA ILE A 82 -17.77 19.29 2.24
C ILE A 82 -16.46 19.32 3.06
N HIS A 83 -16.31 18.39 4.00
CA HIS A 83 -15.12 18.27 4.84
C HIS A 83 -13.96 17.54 4.13
N ARG A 84 -14.27 16.83 3.04
CA ARG A 84 -13.32 16.00 2.28
C ARG A 84 -12.67 16.73 1.12
N ILE A 85 -13.26 17.84 0.64
CA ILE A 85 -12.68 18.67 -0.43
C ILE A 85 -11.19 18.99 -0.17
N PRO A 86 -10.76 19.49 1.01
CA PRO A 86 -9.36 19.84 1.20
C PRO A 86 -8.40 18.66 1.01
N LEU A 87 -8.82 17.45 1.39
CA LEU A 87 -8.00 16.25 1.24
C LEU A 87 -7.91 15.81 -0.24
N ILE A 88 -9.04 15.78 -0.95
CA ILE A 88 -9.09 15.46 -2.38
C ILE A 88 -8.23 16.46 -3.18
N SER A 89 -8.30 17.75 -2.81
CA SER A 89 -7.50 18.81 -3.44
C SER A 89 -5.98 18.69 -3.24
N LEU A 90 -5.50 17.80 -2.36
CA LEU A 90 -4.04 17.57 -2.20
C LEU A 90 -3.42 16.80 -3.38
N TRP A 91 -4.23 16.04 -4.10
CA TRP A 91 -3.76 15.17 -5.18
C TRP A 91 -4.51 15.32 -6.49
N TRP A 92 -5.66 15.99 -6.46
CA TRP A 92 -6.44 16.29 -7.64
C TRP A 92 -6.04 17.63 -8.27
N ASP A 93 -5.93 17.62 -9.59
CA ASP A 93 -5.85 18.82 -10.43
C ASP A 93 -6.77 18.65 -11.66
N PRO A 94 -7.08 19.71 -12.43
CA PRO A 94 -8.03 19.64 -13.56
C PRO A 94 -7.67 18.63 -14.68
N SER A 95 -6.42 18.17 -14.76
CA SER A 95 -6.02 17.10 -15.70
C SER A 95 -6.48 15.71 -15.24
N VAL A 96 -6.73 15.54 -13.94
CA VAL A 96 -7.26 14.30 -13.33
C VAL A 96 -8.77 14.25 -13.53
N ARG A 97 -9.22 13.23 -14.26
CA ARG A 97 -10.65 12.99 -14.47
C ARG A 97 -11.24 12.27 -13.27
N LEU A 98 -12.15 12.95 -12.58
CA LEU A 98 -12.69 12.50 -11.31
C LEU A 98 -14.18 12.83 -11.23
N PHE A 99 -14.96 11.88 -10.73
CA PHE A 99 -16.34 12.07 -10.32
C PHE A 99 -16.48 11.61 -8.87
N VAL A 100 -17.09 12.46 -8.03
CA VAL A 100 -17.43 12.09 -6.66
C VAL A 100 -18.89 11.67 -6.57
N PHE A 101 -19.16 10.51 -6.00
CA PHE A 101 -20.50 9.94 -5.87
C PHE A 101 -21.01 10.06 -4.44
N VAL A 102 -22.07 10.84 -4.25
CA VAL A 102 -22.75 11.05 -2.97
C VAL A 102 -24.08 10.31 -2.89
N ASP A 103 -24.61 10.13 -1.68
CA ASP A 103 -25.88 9.46 -1.39
C ASP A 103 -27.12 10.33 -1.64
N SER A 104 -26.98 11.64 -1.51
CA SER A 104 -28.02 12.63 -1.79
C SER A 104 -27.40 13.97 -2.18
N PRO A 105 -28.18 14.95 -2.68
CA PRO A 105 -27.67 16.31 -2.86
C PRO A 105 -27.04 16.84 -1.55
N PRO A 106 -25.83 17.44 -1.59
CA PRO A 106 -25.19 18.02 -0.41
C PRO A 106 -26.10 19.07 0.24
N ARG A 107 -26.34 18.96 1.56
CA ARG A 107 -27.15 19.92 2.31
C ARG A 107 -26.25 21.05 2.82
N THR A 108 -26.43 22.28 2.34
CA THR A 108 -25.81 23.46 2.98
C THR A 108 -26.84 24.19 3.85
N ARG A 109 -26.40 24.70 5.00
CA ARG A 109 -27.22 25.57 5.87
C ARG A 109 -27.41 26.99 5.31
N SER A 110 -26.71 27.37 4.24
CA SER A 110 -26.88 28.66 3.58
C SER A 110 -26.94 28.49 2.05
N LYS A 111 -28.03 28.97 1.43
CA LYS A 111 -28.20 29.06 -0.03
C LYS A 111 -27.04 29.81 -0.69
N ARG A 112 -26.44 30.78 0.01
CA ARG A 112 -25.31 31.61 -0.46
C ARG A 112 -24.02 30.81 -0.73
N ARG A 113 -23.77 29.70 -0.02
CA ARG A 113 -22.60 28.83 -0.29
C ARG A 113 -22.81 27.88 -1.47
N ILE A 114 -24.03 27.70 -1.98
CA ILE A 114 -24.27 26.86 -3.17
C ILE A 114 -23.84 27.61 -4.45
N GLU A 115 -24.02 28.92 -4.47
CA GLU A 115 -23.61 29.77 -5.61
C GLU A 115 -22.10 30.10 -5.55
N GLU A 116 -21.50 30.16 -4.36
CA GLU A 116 -20.07 30.41 -4.15
C GLU A 116 -19.19 29.14 -4.14
N ASN A 117 -19.71 27.95 -3.78
CA ASN A 117 -18.98 26.67 -3.87
C ASN A 117 -19.36 25.87 -5.12
N ARG A 118 -18.77 26.23 -6.26
CA ARG A 118 -18.55 25.24 -7.31
C ARG A 118 -17.56 24.22 -6.73
N PHE A 119 -18.02 22.99 -6.47
CA PHE A 119 -17.09 21.90 -6.19
C PHE A 119 -16.01 21.91 -7.29
N PRO A 120 -14.72 21.80 -6.93
CA PRO A 120 -13.66 21.90 -7.93
C PRO A 120 -13.74 20.76 -8.96
N PHE A 121 -14.47 19.69 -8.62
CA PHE A 121 -14.72 18.51 -9.43
C PHE A 121 -16.22 18.20 -9.55
N PRO A 122 -16.64 17.43 -10.57
CA PRO A 122 -17.99 16.92 -10.70
C PRO A 122 -18.45 16.07 -9.50
N VAL A 123 -19.61 16.41 -8.94
CA VAL A 123 -20.29 15.64 -7.89
C VAL A 123 -21.60 15.08 -8.44
N LEU A 124 -21.80 13.77 -8.33
CA LEU A 124 -22.97 13.04 -8.80
C LEU A 124 -23.71 12.40 -7.63
N VAL A 125 -25.03 12.48 -7.63
CA VAL A 125 -25.86 11.68 -6.73
C VAL A 125 -25.98 10.27 -7.31
N SER A 126 -25.70 9.27 -6.49
CA SER A 126 -25.77 7.86 -6.87
C SER A 126 -27.22 7.46 -7.17
N ALA A 127 -27.43 6.52 -8.08
CA ALA A 127 -28.76 6.00 -8.38
C ALA A 127 -29.36 5.24 -7.18
N ASN A 128 -30.69 5.25 -7.06
CA ASN A 128 -31.38 4.58 -5.95
C ASN A 128 -31.09 3.07 -5.94
N ALA A 129 -30.55 2.59 -4.81
CA ALA A 129 -30.19 1.20 -4.58
C ALA A 129 -31.03 0.52 -3.48
N SER A 130 -32.14 1.14 -3.05
CA SER A 130 -32.98 0.63 -1.94
C SER A 130 -33.61 -0.72 -2.24
N HIS A 131 -33.87 -1.03 -3.51
CA HIS A 131 -34.52 -2.26 -3.97
C HIS A 131 -33.62 -3.51 -3.88
N PHE A 132 -32.31 -3.35 -3.70
CA PHE A 132 -31.41 -4.50 -3.54
C PHE A 132 -31.53 -5.12 -2.14
N PRO A 133 -31.52 -6.46 -2.02
CA PRO A 133 -31.48 -7.11 -0.72
C PRO A 133 -30.18 -6.81 0.04
N TYR A 134 -30.26 -6.72 1.37
CA TYR A 134 -29.10 -6.57 2.27
C TYR A 134 -29.39 -7.28 3.58
N THR A 135 -28.60 -8.28 3.93
CA THR A 135 -28.87 -9.12 5.12
C THR A 135 -27.75 -9.10 6.16
N PHE A 136 -26.66 -8.38 5.91
CA PHE A 136 -25.57 -8.26 6.89
C PHE A 136 -26.03 -7.38 8.07
N LYS A 137 -26.07 -7.97 9.28
CA LYS A 137 -26.80 -7.41 10.44
C LYS A 137 -26.18 -6.15 11.09
N ARG A 138 -24.99 -5.69 10.67
CA ARG A 138 -24.29 -4.54 11.29
C ARG A 138 -23.54 -3.63 10.31
N GLY A 139 -23.81 -3.75 9.02
CA GLY A 139 -23.12 -2.97 7.99
C GLY A 139 -24.02 -1.90 7.39
N LEU A 140 -23.43 -1.03 6.58
CA LEU A 140 -24.14 0.09 5.97
C LEU A 140 -24.65 -0.30 4.58
N ARG A 141 -25.96 -0.13 4.36
CA ARG A 141 -26.58 -0.33 3.03
C ARG A 141 -25.97 0.55 1.94
N SER A 142 -25.27 1.63 2.30
CA SER A 142 -24.52 2.47 1.36
C SER A 142 -23.48 1.68 0.56
N GLY A 143 -22.95 0.57 1.08
CA GLY A 143 -22.02 -0.30 0.34
C GLY A 143 -22.58 -0.80 -0.99
N ILE A 144 -23.91 -0.95 -1.11
CA ILE A 144 -24.56 -1.34 -2.37
C ILE A 144 -24.41 -0.24 -3.43
N ARG A 145 -24.71 1.02 -3.09
CA ARG A 145 -24.55 2.11 -4.06
C ARG A 145 -23.07 2.35 -4.42
N VAL A 146 -22.17 2.17 -3.45
CA VAL A 146 -20.73 2.35 -3.68
C VAL A 146 -20.20 1.29 -4.63
N ALA A 147 -20.61 0.02 -4.47
CA ALA A 147 -20.26 -1.04 -5.43
C ALA A 147 -20.69 -0.68 -6.87
N ARG A 148 -21.82 0.01 -7.03
CA ARG A 148 -22.38 0.40 -8.33
C ARG A 148 -21.71 1.61 -8.98
N ILE A 149 -20.75 2.28 -8.31
CA ILE A 149 -20.04 3.44 -8.90
C ILE A 149 -19.39 3.08 -10.24
N VAL A 150 -18.81 1.89 -10.38
CA VAL A 150 -18.23 1.44 -11.66
C VAL A 150 -19.28 1.41 -12.77
N LYS A 151 -20.49 0.91 -12.48
CA LYS A 151 -21.61 0.91 -13.43
C LYS A 151 -22.05 2.32 -13.78
N GLU A 152 -22.22 3.16 -12.77
CA GLU A 152 -22.65 4.54 -12.96
C GLU A 152 -21.64 5.37 -13.77
N LEU A 153 -20.33 5.16 -13.57
CA LEU A 153 -19.29 5.76 -14.40
C LEU A 153 -19.45 5.31 -15.87
N ILE A 154 -19.59 4.00 -16.11
CA ILE A 154 -19.74 3.44 -17.46
C ILE A 154 -20.98 3.99 -18.18
N GLU A 155 -22.11 4.11 -17.48
CA GLU A 155 -23.39 4.50 -18.09
C GLU A 155 -23.59 6.01 -18.19
N ARG A 156 -23.06 6.79 -17.24
CA ARG A 156 -23.39 8.22 -17.10
C ARG A 156 -22.28 9.16 -17.55
N THR A 157 -21.11 8.64 -17.94
CA THR A 157 -19.98 9.46 -18.38
C THR A 157 -19.54 9.08 -19.78
N ASP A 158 -19.07 10.06 -20.56
CA ASP A 158 -18.63 9.82 -21.94
C ASP A 158 -17.23 9.19 -22.00
N ILE A 159 -17.13 7.93 -21.59
CA ILE A 159 -15.88 7.16 -21.56
C ILE A 159 -15.38 6.86 -22.97
N SER A 160 -16.29 6.65 -23.93
CA SER A 160 -15.98 6.33 -25.33
C SER A 160 -15.19 7.44 -26.03
N LYS A 161 -15.54 8.71 -25.81
CA LYS A 161 -14.85 9.84 -26.46
C LYS A 161 -13.58 10.28 -25.74
N LYS A 162 -13.22 9.59 -24.66
CA LYS A 162 -12.25 10.07 -23.69
C LYS A 162 -10.94 9.27 -23.65
N GLU A 163 -10.76 8.23 -24.46
CA GLU A 163 -9.55 7.37 -24.41
C GLU A 163 -9.30 6.76 -23.01
N VAL A 164 -10.35 6.54 -22.21
CA VAL A 164 -10.18 5.92 -20.89
C VAL A 164 -9.68 4.48 -21.08
N ARG A 165 -8.72 4.07 -20.26
CA ARG A 165 -8.13 2.72 -20.22
C ARG A 165 -8.33 2.05 -18.86
N TRP A 166 -8.43 2.84 -17.79
CA TRP A 166 -8.56 2.37 -16.42
C TRP A 166 -9.66 3.14 -15.68
N ILE A 167 -10.45 2.43 -14.87
CA ILE A 167 -11.31 3.01 -13.84
C ILE A 167 -10.64 2.79 -12.49
N VAL A 168 -10.54 3.83 -11.68
CA VAL A 168 -10.01 3.76 -10.32
C VAL A 168 -11.10 4.17 -9.33
N LEU A 169 -11.43 3.26 -8.42
CA LEU A 169 -12.38 3.51 -7.34
C LEU A 169 -11.59 3.81 -6.06
N GLY A 170 -12.13 4.69 -5.22
CA GLY A 170 -11.54 5.04 -3.93
C GLY A 170 -12.53 5.73 -3.00
N ASP A 171 -12.19 5.86 -1.74
CA ASP A 171 -12.98 6.60 -0.75
C ASP A 171 -12.55 8.07 -0.67
N ASP A 172 -13.44 8.93 -0.16
CA ASP A 172 -13.21 10.38 -0.10
C ASP A 172 -12.10 10.80 0.88
N ASP A 173 -11.68 9.91 1.77
CA ASP A 173 -10.54 10.05 2.71
C ASP A 173 -9.25 9.37 2.24
N THR A 174 -9.19 9.01 0.96
CA THR A 174 -7.98 8.48 0.33
C THR A 174 -7.20 9.59 -0.36
N VAL A 175 -5.89 9.65 -0.13
CA VAL A 175 -4.99 10.43 -0.99
C VAL A 175 -4.30 9.52 -1.98
N PHE A 176 -4.38 9.87 -3.26
CA PHE A 176 -3.69 9.15 -4.33
C PHE A 176 -2.41 9.88 -4.74
N ILE A 177 -1.48 9.12 -5.33
CA ILE A 177 -0.28 9.66 -5.96
C ILE A 177 -0.39 9.33 -7.46
N PRO A 178 -1.05 10.18 -8.28
CA PRO A 178 -1.37 9.86 -9.67
C PRO A 178 -0.15 9.46 -10.51
N THR A 179 1.02 10.05 -10.26
CA THR A 179 2.26 9.69 -10.95
C THR A 179 2.62 8.21 -10.69
N ASN A 180 2.61 7.78 -9.43
CA ASN A 180 2.94 6.40 -9.06
C ASN A 180 1.85 5.41 -9.46
N LEU A 181 0.58 5.83 -9.43
CA LEU A 181 -0.54 5.04 -9.95
C LEU A 181 -0.34 4.74 -11.44
N LEU A 182 -0.03 5.75 -12.25
CA LEU A 182 0.20 5.57 -13.69
C LEU A 182 1.35 4.60 -13.96
N GLU A 183 2.44 4.70 -13.21
CA GLU A 183 3.57 3.78 -13.33
C GLU A 183 3.23 2.36 -12.92
N THR A 184 2.41 2.22 -11.88
CA THR A 184 1.92 0.92 -11.44
C THR A 184 1.06 0.26 -12.50
N LEU A 185 0.16 1.02 -13.12
CA LEU A 185 -0.74 0.53 -14.16
C LEU A 185 -0.06 0.31 -15.52
N ASP A 186 1.03 1.03 -15.84
CA ASP A 186 1.78 0.85 -17.11
C ASP A 186 2.53 -0.50 -17.16
N LYS A 187 2.56 -1.26 -16.06
CA LYS A 187 3.03 -2.66 -16.01
C LYS A 187 2.08 -3.64 -16.70
N TYR A 188 0.81 -3.26 -16.85
CA TYR A 188 -0.26 -4.15 -17.27
C TYR A 188 -0.84 -3.74 -18.63
N ASP A 189 -1.13 -4.73 -19.47
CA ASP A 189 -1.84 -4.48 -20.71
C ASP A 189 -3.32 -4.19 -20.42
N TRP A 190 -3.68 -2.91 -20.41
CA TRP A 190 -5.05 -2.43 -20.14
C TRP A 190 -6.14 -3.04 -21.05
N ARG A 191 -5.76 -3.65 -22.18
CA ARG A 191 -6.68 -4.36 -23.08
C ARG A 191 -7.14 -5.70 -22.50
N GLN A 192 -6.41 -6.25 -21.54
CA GLN A 192 -6.73 -7.47 -20.81
C GLN A 192 -7.56 -7.19 -19.55
N TRP A 193 -8.10 -8.24 -18.94
CA TRP A 193 -8.89 -8.12 -17.71
C TRP A 193 -7.97 -8.04 -16.50
N HIS A 194 -7.96 -6.89 -15.84
CA HIS A 194 -7.15 -6.64 -14.66
C HIS A 194 -8.00 -6.03 -13.55
N TYR A 195 -7.93 -6.67 -12.38
CA TYR A 195 -8.45 -6.19 -11.10
C TYR A 195 -7.25 -6.00 -10.17
N ILE A 196 -6.89 -4.75 -9.91
CA ILE A 196 -5.64 -4.38 -9.22
C ILE A 196 -5.97 -3.59 -7.97
N GLY A 197 -5.24 -3.86 -6.89
CA GLY A 197 -5.31 -3.11 -5.64
C GLY A 197 -4.51 -3.83 -4.57
N SER A 198 -4.83 -3.59 -3.30
CA SER A 198 -4.19 -4.28 -2.19
C SER A 198 -5.20 -4.71 -1.14
N ARG A 199 -4.78 -5.68 -0.35
CA ARG A 199 -5.47 -6.14 0.86
C ARG A 199 -5.21 -5.18 2.01
N SER A 200 -5.92 -5.35 3.12
CA SER A 200 -5.65 -4.60 4.34
C SER A 200 -4.30 -5.00 4.95
N GLU A 201 -3.61 -4.05 5.56
CA GLU A 201 -2.44 -4.32 6.41
C GLU A 201 -2.78 -5.17 7.64
N MET A 202 -4.05 -5.19 8.04
CA MET A 202 -4.55 -5.90 9.21
C MET A 202 -5.02 -7.29 8.85
N TRP A 203 -4.46 -8.33 9.50
CA TRP A 203 -4.86 -9.71 9.24
C TRP A 203 -6.34 -9.95 9.50
N SER A 204 -6.88 -9.43 10.62
CA SER A 204 -8.28 -9.68 10.99
C SER A 204 -9.27 -9.11 9.98
N GLN A 205 -8.96 -7.96 9.37
CA GLN A 205 -9.79 -7.40 8.31
C GLN A 205 -9.83 -8.34 7.10
N ASN A 206 -8.69 -8.91 6.71
CA ASN A 206 -8.61 -9.86 5.60
C ASN A 206 -9.29 -11.18 5.92
N ASN A 207 -9.18 -11.66 7.17
CA ASN A 207 -9.89 -12.86 7.64
C ASN A 207 -11.41 -12.70 7.56
N ASP A 208 -11.93 -11.52 7.94
CA ASP A 208 -13.37 -11.25 8.00
C ASP A 208 -13.99 -10.90 6.64
N HIS A 209 -13.19 -10.37 5.70
CA HIS A 209 -13.70 -9.80 4.44
C HIS A 209 -13.13 -10.44 3.17
N GLY A 210 -11.91 -10.98 3.22
CA GLY A 210 -11.29 -11.72 2.12
C GLY A 210 -9.84 -11.31 1.85
N PHE A 211 -8.97 -12.29 1.64
CA PHE A 211 -7.57 -12.07 1.26
C PHE A 211 -7.39 -11.74 -0.23
N ASP A 212 -8.34 -12.16 -1.08
CA ASP A 212 -8.33 -11.96 -2.54
C ASP A 212 -9.21 -10.78 -2.98
N MET A 213 -9.43 -9.83 -2.08
CA MET A 213 -10.22 -8.63 -2.30
C MET A 213 -9.31 -7.39 -2.18
N ALA A 214 -9.36 -6.51 -3.18
CA ALA A 214 -8.83 -5.16 -3.04
C ALA A 214 -9.76 -4.32 -2.17
N TYR A 215 -9.18 -3.65 -1.17
CA TYR A 215 -9.92 -2.76 -0.27
C TYR A 215 -10.10 -1.38 -0.92
N GLY A 216 -11.33 -0.88 -0.88
CA GLY A 216 -11.78 0.33 -1.57
C GLY A 216 -11.11 1.60 -1.08
N GLY A 217 -10.86 1.72 0.23
CA GLY A 217 -10.11 2.83 0.80
C GLY A 217 -8.65 2.83 0.35
N GLY A 218 -8.01 1.66 0.24
CA GLY A 218 -6.71 1.53 -0.41
C GLY A 218 -6.77 1.92 -1.88
N GLY A 219 -7.88 1.65 -2.56
CA GLY A 219 -8.12 1.99 -3.95
C GLY A 219 -8.12 0.75 -4.85
N ILE A 220 -8.99 0.77 -5.85
CA ILE A 220 -9.22 -0.35 -6.77
C ILE A 220 -9.07 0.14 -8.20
N ALA A 221 -8.15 -0.44 -8.96
CA ALA A 221 -8.00 -0.18 -10.39
C ALA A 221 -8.56 -1.36 -11.22
N ILE A 222 -9.44 -1.05 -12.16
CA ILE A 222 -10.08 -2.01 -13.06
C ILE A 222 -9.82 -1.59 -14.50
N SER A 223 -9.30 -2.50 -15.33
CA SER A 223 -9.13 -2.22 -16.75
C SER A 223 -10.48 -1.97 -17.42
N LEU A 224 -10.53 -1.06 -18.40
CA LEU A 224 -11.80 -0.64 -18.99
C LEU A 224 -12.61 -1.81 -19.60
N PRO A 225 -12.02 -2.79 -20.33
CA PRO A 225 -12.77 -3.94 -20.82
C PRO A 225 -13.47 -4.73 -19.71
N LEU A 226 -12.77 -4.98 -18.59
CA LEU A 226 -13.34 -5.68 -17.44
C LEU A 226 -14.43 -4.83 -16.76
N ALA A 227 -14.19 -3.53 -16.59
CA ALA A 227 -15.17 -2.63 -15.96
C ALA A 227 -16.49 -2.56 -16.75
N LYS A 228 -16.45 -2.62 -18.09
CA LYS A 228 -17.65 -2.69 -18.93
C LYS A 228 -18.44 -3.99 -18.71
N VAL A 229 -17.76 -5.13 -18.55
CA VAL A 229 -18.41 -6.41 -18.26
C VAL A 229 -18.98 -6.41 -16.85
N LEU A 230 -18.23 -5.91 -15.87
CA LEU A 230 -18.69 -5.76 -14.49
C LEU A 230 -19.95 -4.88 -14.43
N ALA A 231 -19.97 -3.72 -15.09
CA ALA A 231 -21.10 -2.81 -15.11
C ALA A 231 -22.40 -3.46 -15.61
N ARG A 232 -22.32 -4.35 -16.59
CA ARG A 232 -23.49 -5.09 -17.13
C ARG A 232 -24.04 -6.11 -16.13
N ASN A 233 -23.18 -6.71 -15.31
CA ASN A 233 -23.53 -7.85 -14.45
C ASN A 233 -23.69 -7.48 -12.97
N ILE A 234 -23.19 -6.33 -12.52
CA ILE A 234 -23.08 -6.00 -11.09
C ILE A 234 -24.42 -5.99 -10.37
N ASP A 235 -25.50 -5.53 -11.02
CA ASP A 235 -26.83 -5.49 -10.40
C ASP A 235 -27.40 -6.90 -10.15
N THR A 236 -27.15 -7.86 -11.03
CA THR A 236 -27.60 -9.26 -10.78
C THR A 236 -26.72 -9.93 -9.74
N CYS A 237 -25.41 -9.67 -9.78
CA CYS A 237 -24.43 -10.19 -8.83
C CYS A 237 -24.67 -9.69 -7.39
N ILE A 238 -24.89 -8.39 -7.18
CA ILE A 238 -25.15 -7.81 -5.85
C ILE A 238 -26.34 -8.49 -5.16
N LYS A 239 -27.36 -8.92 -5.93
CA LYS A 239 -28.50 -9.65 -5.38
C LYS A 239 -28.11 -11.02 -4.82
N ARG A 240 -27.16 -11.73 -5.45
CA ARG A 240 -26.65 -13.03 -4.98
C ARG A 240 -25.80 -12.87 -3.71
N TYR A 241 -24.99 -11.82 -3.65
CA TYR A 241 -24.11 -11.53 -2.52
C TYR A 241 -24.68 -10.50 -1.54
N HIS A 242 -25.99 -10.57 -1.28
CA HIS A 242 -26.70 -9.65 -0.40
C HIS A 242 -26.21 -9.70 1.05
N TYR A 243 -25.53 -10.77 1.44
CA TYR A 243 -24.99 -11.01 2.78
C TYR A 243 -23.60 -10.40 3.01
N LEU A 244 -22.90 -9.89 1.98
CA LEU A 244 -21.57 -9.30 2.16
C LEU A 244 -21.63 -7.96 2.90
N PHE A 245 -20.55 -7.62 3.60
CA PHE A 245 -20.46 -6.42 4.43
C PHE A 245 -20.56 -5.12 3.60
N GLY A 246 -19.57 -4.86 2.75
CA GLY A 246 -19.38 -3.57 2.07
C GLY A 246 -19.41 -3.65 0.54
N SER A 247 -18.99 -2.56 -0.10
CA SER A 247 -18.87 -2.47 -1.56
C SER A 247 -17.80 -3.41 -2.11
N ASP A 248 -16.68 -3.49 -1.42
CA ASP A 248 -15.45 -4.08 -1.94
C ASP A 248 -15.60 -5.59 -2.10
N GLY A 249 -16.20 -6.23 -1.10
CA GLY A 249 -16.52 -7.66 -1.15
C GLY A 249 -17.51 -7.97 -2.27
N ARG A 250 -18.46 -7.05 -2.56
CA ARG A 250 -19.39 -7.23 -3.68
C ARG A 250 -18.68 -7.11 -5.02
N ILE A 251 -17.81 -6.11 -5.18
CA ILE A 251 -17.00 -5.97 -6.40
C ILE A 251 -16.13 -7.21 -6.61
N SER A 252 -15.40 -7.63 -5.57
CA SER A 252 -14.56 -8.84 -5.62
C SER A 252 -15.37 -10.10 -5.96
N ALA A 253 -16.52 -10.32 -5.32
CA ALA A 253 -17.38 -11.46 -5.62
C ALA A 253 -17.89 -11.44 -7.08
N CYS A 254 -18.31 -10.29 -7.60
CA CYS A 254 -18.73 -10.17 -9.00
C CYS A 254 -17.58 -10.40 -9.99
N LEU A 255 -16.36 -10.00 -9.64
CA LEU A 255 -15.19 -10.25 -10.46
C LEU A 255 -14.76 -11.71 -10.41
N ALA A 256 -14.94 -12.38 -9.26
CA ALA A 256 -14.71 -13.81 -9.10
C ALA A 256 -15.68 -14.65 -9.94
N GLU A 257 -16.95 -14.23 -10.09
CA GLU A 257 -17.89 -14.88 -11.04
C GLU A 257 -17.42 -14.79 -12.50
N LEU A 258 -16.60 -13.78 -12.84
CA LEU A 258 -15.97 -13.62 -14.14
C LEU A 258 -14.62 -14.35 -14.24
N GLY A 259 -14.19 -15.05 -13.18
CA GLY A 259 -12.90 -15.75 -13.12
C GLY A 259 -11.69 -14.83 -12.97
N VAL A 260 -11.88 -13.56 -12.57
CA VAL A 260 -10.79 -12.59 -12.41
C VAL A 260 -10.38 -12.48 -10.94
N GLN A 261 -9.11 -12.75 -10.68
CA GLN A 261 -8.52 -12.64 -9.34
C GLN A 261 -7.85 -11.29 -9.11
N LEU A 262 -7.64 -10.96 -7.83
CA LEU A 262 -6.89 -9.77 -7.43
C LEU A 262 -5.43 -9.89 -7.86
N THR A 263 -4.97 -8.86 -8.58
CA THR A 263 -3.55 -8.59 -8.78
C THR A 263 -3.08 -7.65 -7.66
N HIS A 264 -2.29 -8.19 -6.74
CA HIS A 264 -1.86 -7.47 -5.54
C HIS A 264 -0.71 -6.48 -5.83
N GLU A 265 -0.98 -5.19 -5.60
CA GLU A 265 -0.01 -4.09 -5.69
C GLU A 265 0.25 -3.48 -4.31
N PRO A 266 1.41 -3.71 -3.68
CA PRO A 266 1.68 -3.30 -2.29
C PRO A 266 1.68 -1.78 -2.03
N GLY A 267 1.61 -0.95 -3.07
CA GLY A 267 1.61 0.51 -2.93
C GLY A 267 0.22 1.10 -2.62
N PHE A 268 -0.85 0.30 -2.71
CA PHE A 268 -2.18 0.72 -2.26
C PHE A 268 -2.32 0.40 -0.77
N HIS A 269 -2.61 1.40 0.06
CA HIS A 269 -2.67 1.23 1.51
C HIS A 269 -4.04 1.56 2.09
N GLN A 270 -4.66 0.56 2.70
CA GLN A 270 -5.96 0.68 3.37
C GLN A 270 -5.82 1.28 4.78
N ILE A 271 -4.75 0.95 5.50
CA ILE A 271 -4.42 1.45 6.85
C ILE A 271 -5.59 1.28 7.83
N ASP A 272 -6.13 0.07 7.93
CA ASP A 272 -7.09 -0.29 8.99
C ASP A 272 -6.35 -0.45 10.33
N MET A 273 -5.88 0.68 10.87
CA MET A 273 -5.12 0.80 12.11
C MET A 273 -5.45 2.13 12.78
N HIS A 274 -5.17 2.24 14.08
CA HIS A 274 -5.41 3.45 14.86
C HIS A 274 -4.13 4.00 15.50
N GLY A 275 -4.18 5.27 15.91
CA GLY A 275 -3.09 5.93 16.63
C GLY A 275 -1.95 6.34 15.69
N ASP A 276 -0.71 6.26 16.18
CA ASP A 276 0.46 6.71 15.45
C ASP A 276 0.90 5.71 14.37
N ILE A 277 0.68 6.04 13.10
CA ILE A 277 1.12 5.23 11.95
C ILE A 277 2.53 5.58 11.45
N SER A 278 3.31 6.38 12.19
CA SER A 278 4.66 6.77 11.81
C SER A 278 5.58 5.59 11.51
N GLY A 279 5.43 4.47 12.23
CA GLY A 279 6.18 3.25 11.97
C GLY A 279 5.91 2.63 10.60
N LEU A 280 4.64 2.64 10.15
CA LEU A 280 4.25 2.19 8.80
C LEU A 280 4.84 3.12 7.74
N LEU A 281 4.59 4.43 7.88
CA LEU A 281 5.05 5.43 6.92
C LEU A 281 6.58 5.49 6.84
N SER A 282 7.28 5.21 7.94
CA SER A 282 8.74 5.20 7.96
C SER A 282 9.35 3.94 7.34
N SER A 283 8.54 2.96 6.94
CA SER A 283 8.95 1.60 6.57
C SER A 283 8.40 1.13 5.24
N HIS A 284 7.98 2.05 4.38
CA HIS A 284 7.39 1.71 3.09
C HIS A 284 8.37 0.87 2.24
N PRO A 285 7.87 -0.17 1.52
CA PRO A 285 8.69 -1.00 0.65
C PRO A 285 9.21 -0.21 -0.57
N LEU A 286 9.94 -0.91 -1.46
CA LEU A 286 10.51 -0.33 -2.68
C LEU A 286 9.47 -0.07 -3.77
N ASN A 287 8.28 -0.65 -3.66
CA ASN A 287 7.19 -0.37 -4.59
C ASN A 287 6.85 1.13 -4.56
N PRO A 288 6.36 1.71 -5.67
CA PRO A 288 5.85 3.07 -5.64
C PRO A 288 4.66 3.18 -4.68
N LEU A 289 4.64 4.21 -3.84
CA LEU A 289 3.49 4.53 -3.00
C LEU A 289 2.34 5.02 -3.90
N VAL A 290 1.22 4.31 -3.95
CA VAL A 290 0.10 4.64 -4.85
C VAL A 290 -1.00 5.42 -4.14
N SER A 291 -1.30 5.06 -2.89
CA SER A 291 -2.36 5.70 -2.11
C SER A 291 -2.19 5.47 -0.61
N LEU A 292 -2.77 6.36 0.18
CA LEU A 292 -2.86 6.25 1.63
C LEU A 292 -4.29 6.59 2.09
N HIS A 293 -4.93 5.64 2.73
CA HIS A 293 -6.12 5.80 3.57
C HIS A 293 -5.67 5.68 5.05
N HIS A 294 -6.41 5.82 6.14
CA HIS A 294 -7.60 6.59 6.47
C HIS A 294 -7.14 7.72 7.43
N PHE A 295 -6.66 8.86 6.92
CA PHE A 295 -5.95 9.84 7.78
C PHE A 295 -6.77 10.45 8.92
N ASP A 296 -8.09 10.33 8.85
CA ASP A 296 -9.02 10.77 9.88
C ASP A 296 -9.04 9.86 11.13
N GLN A 297 -8.67 8.59 10.99
CA GLN A 297 -8.74 7.58 12.06
C GLN A 297 -7.42 7.37 12.79
N VAL A 298 -6.36 8.03 12.32
CA VAL A 298 -5.00 7.95 12.85
C VAL A 298 -4.61 9.27 13.50
N ASP A 299 -3.53 9.26 14.27
CA ASP A 299 -2.99 10.49 14.86
C ASP A 299 -2.33 11.37 13.77
N PRO A 300 -2.17 12.70 14.00
CA PRO A 300 -1.38 13.53 13.11
C PRO A 300 0.03 12.93 12.90
N ILE A 301 0.41 12.78 11.64
CA ILE A 301 1.66 12.08 11.27
C ILE A 301 2.91 12.95 11.42
N PHE A 302 2.75 14.25 11.70
CA PHE A 302 3.83 15.17 12.05
C PHE A 302 3.59 15.76 13.43
N PRO A 303 4.63 15.91 14.26
CA PRO A 303 4.50 16.57 15.54
C PRO A 303 4.13 18.05 15.34
N PHE A 304 3.30 18.58 16.24
CA PHE A 304 2.84 19.99 16.26
C PHE A 304 1.95 20.43 15.09
N LEU A 305 1.61 19.54 14.16
CA LEU A 305 0.63 19.77 13.12
C LEU A 305 -0.68 19.04 13.46
N ASN A 306 -1.81 19.58 13.00
CA ASN A 306 -3.07 18.85 13.02
C ASN A 306 -3.10 17.82 11.87
N ARG A 307 -4.13 16.95 11.83
CA ARG A 307 -4.25 15.89 10.81
C ARG A 307 -4.16 16.43 9.38
N SER A 308 -5.02 17.39 9.03
CA SER A 308 -5.07 17.95 7.68
C SER A 308 -3.76 18.62 7.27
N ALA A 309 -3.16 19.42 8.15
CA ALA A 309 -1.86 20.05 7.90
C ALA A 309 -0.73 19.04 7.77
N SER A 310 -0.77 17.95 8.54
CA SER A 310 0.23 16.87 8.46
C SER A 310 0.18 16.15 7.12
N VAL A 311 -1.02 15.83 6.62
CA VAL A 311 -1.17 15.18 5.31
C VAL A 311 -0.77 16.14 4.19
N ALA A 312 -1.18 17.41 4.25
CA ALA A 312 -0.75 18.41 3.27
C ALA A 312 0.78 18.56 3.22
N HIS A 313 1.43 18.56 4.39
CA HIS A 313 2.88 18.64 4.50
C HIS A 313 3.57 17.40 3.92
N LEU A 314 3.06 16.19 4.20
CA LEU A 314 3.53 14.96 3.56
C LEU A 314 3.39 15.04 2.03
N MET A 315 2.20 15.39 1.54
CA MET A 315 1.92 15.45 0.10
C MET A 315 2.81 16.47 -0.61
N SER A 316 3.20 17.56 0.06
CA SER A 316 4.16 18.54 -0.50
C SER A 316 5.54 17.95 -0.82
N SER A 317 5.95 16.89 -0.12
CA SER A 317 7.20 16.18 -0.37
C SER A 317 7.02 15.05 -1.37
N VAL A 318 5.95 14.27 -1.22
CA VAL A 318 5.59 13.18 -2.14
C VAL A 318 5.45 13.71 -3.57
N MET A 319 4.78 14.85 -3.77
CA MET A 319 4.59 15.39 -5.11
C MET A 319 5.87 15.92 -5.78
N ARG A 320 6.96 16.12 -5.03
CA ARG A 320 8.26 16.56 -5.60
C ARG A 320 9.13 15.41 -6.06
N ASP A 321 9.06 14.27 -5.38
CA ASP A 321 9.82 13.06 -5.72
C ASP A 321 8.97 11.80 -5.46
N PRO A 322 7.89 11.61 -6.24
CA PRO A 322 6.85 10.64 -5.93
C PRO A 322 7.36 9.21 -5.92
N ARG A 323 8.29 8.87 -6.79
CA ARG A 323 8.84 7.51 -6.92
C ARG A 323 9.62 7.06 -5.70
N ARG A 324 10.23 8.00 -4.97
CA ARG A 324 10.98 7.70 -3.75
C ARG A 324 10.14 7.91 -2.49
N ALA A 325 8.93 8.45 -2.59
CA ALA A 325 8.07 8.74 -1.45
C ALA A 325 8.03 7.58 -0.45
N LEU A 326 8.39 7.88 0.80
CA LEU A 326 8.44 6.96 1.95
C LEU A 326 9.40 5.76 1.84
N GLN A 327 10.09 5.56 0.71
CA GLN A 327 11.02 4.45 0.57
C GLN A 327 12.10 4.49 1.64
N LYS A 328 12.28 3.38 2.35
CA LYS A 328 13.30 3.25 3.39
C LYS A 328 14.69 3.04 2.80
N THR A 329 15.62 3.90 3.22
CA THR A 329 17.06 3.84 2.93
C THR A 329 17.86 3.81 4.24
N VAL A 330 18.91 3.00 4.34
CA VAL A 330 19.70 2.85 5.59
C VAL A 330 21.16 3.15 5.31
N CYS A 331 21.77 4.02 6.12
CA CYS A 331 23.17 4.45 6.02
C CYS A 331 23.90 4.15 7.33
N TYR A 332 25.19 3.82 7.23
CA TYR A 332 26.04 3.57 8.39
C TYR A 332 27.12 4.67 8.50
N ASP A 333 27.05 5.49 9.55
CA ASP A 333 28.06 6.50 9.87
C ASP A 333 29.17 5.84 10.69
N ARG A 334 30.25 5.45 9.98
CA ARG A 334 31.45 4.86 10.58
C ARG A 334 32.08 5.77 11.63
N SER A 335 32.20 7.05 11.29
CA SER A 335 33.00 8.00 12.05
C SER A 335 32.46 8.23 13.46
N ARG A 336 31.14 8.11 13.63
CA ARG A 336 30.46 8.33 14.91
C ARG A 336 29.71 7.11 15.44
N ASN A 337 29.92 5.94 14.82
CA ASN A 337 29.27 4.68 15.15
C ASN A 337 27.74 4.83 15.27
N ARG A 338 27.08 5.22 14.17
CA ARG A 338 25.62 5.41 14.11
C ARG A 338 25.01 4.71 12.91
N THR A 339 23.75 4.32 13.05
CA THR A 339 22.93 3.87 11.92
C THR A 339 21.83 4.88 11.66
N VAL A 340 21.66 5.28 10.40
CA VAL A 340 20.67 6.27 9.95
C VAL A 340 19.64 5.56 9.10
N SER A 341 18.38 5.54 9.53
CA SER A 341 17.25 5.02 8.77
C SER A 341 16.42 6.18 8.23
N ILE A 342 16.32 6.30 6.92
CA ILE A 342 15.68 7.42 6.22
C ILE A 342 14.42 6.92 5.54
N SER A 343 13.28 7.52 5.89
CA SER A 343 12.04 7.44 5.14
C SER A 343 11.89 8.72 4.32
N TRP A 344 12.14 8.60 3.02
CA TRP A 344 12.25 9.78 2.16
C TRP A 344 10.99 10.64 2.15
N GLY A 345 11.17 11.94 2.41
CA GLY A 345 10.08 12.90 2.43
C GLY A 345 9.21 12.85 3.69
N TYR A 346 9.58 12.07 4.71
CA TYR A 346 8.81 11.95 5.95
C TYR A 346 9.65 12.08 7.22
N SER A 347 10.49 11.07 7.53
CA SER A 347 11.17 10.96 8.81
C SER A 347 12.56 10.33 8.68
N ILE A 348 13.42 10.59 9.67
CA ILE A 348 14.73 9.95 9.81
C ILE A 348 14.91 9.53 11.26
N SER A 349 15.33 8.27 11.47
CA SER A 349 15.70 7.74 12.77
C SER A 349 17.21 7.52 12.83
N VAL A 350 17.87 8.09 13.84
CA VAL A 350 19.30 7.91 14.09
C VAL A 350 19.49 7.04 15.32
N PHE A 351 20.08 5.88 15.12
CA PHE A 351 20.41 4.90 16.14
C PHE A 351 21.87 5.01 16.55
N GLU A 352 22.13 4.78 17.82
CA GLU A 352 23.48 4.57 18.32
C GLU A 352 23.94 3.14 18.02
N GLY A 353 25.18 3.04 17.56
CA GLY A 353 25.79 1.78 17.14
C GLY A 353 25.30 1.27 15.79
N ASN A 354 25.84 0.12 15.42
CA ASN A 354 25.42 -0.65 14.27
C ASN A 354 24.09 -1.37 14.55
N LYS A 355 23.13 -1.22 13.64
CA LYS A 355 21.87 -1.97 13.63
C LYS A 355 21.80 -2.85 12.39
N LEU A 356 21.29 -4.07 12.54
CA LEU A 356 21.07 -4.97 11.42
C LEU A 356 20.05 -4.36 10.46
N LEU A 357 20.36 -4.41 9.16
CA LEU A 357 19.47 -3.90 8.12
C LEU A 357 18.10 -4.57 8.22
N LEU A 358 18.06 -5.90 8.36
CA LEU A 358 16.81 -6.66 8.41
C LEU A 358 15.88 -6.19 9.53
N ASP A 359 16.44 -5.90 10.72
CA ASP A 359 15.67 -5.34 11.83
C ASP A 359 15.12 -3.97 11.46
N LEU A 360 15.93 -3.10 10.84
CA LEU A 360 15.49 -1.77 10.44
C LEU A 360 14.45 -1.79 9.32
N LEU A 361 14.37 -2.86 8.51
CA LEU A 361 13.34 -3.01 7.48
C LEU A 361 11.97 -3.37 8.06
N ALA A 362 11.91 -4.05 9.21
CA ALA A 362 10.66 -4.33 9.89
C ALA A 362 9.96 -3.03 10.33
N VAL A 363 8.62 -3.08 10.36
CA VAL A 363 7.78 -1.93 10.72
C VAL A 363 7.85 -1.68 12.22
N ASP A 364 8.14 -0.45 12.65
CA ASP A 364 8.06 -0.09 14.05
C ASP A 364 6.60 -0.09 14.53
N LYS A 365 6.31 -0.84 15.59
CA LYS A 365 4.95 -1.00 16.12
C LYS A 365 4.53 0.23 16.95
N THR A 366 4.09 1.28 16.26
CA THR A 366 3.62 2.56 16.84
C THR A 366 2.08 2.69 16.89
N PHE A 367 1.37 1.84 16.14
CA PHE A 367 -0.08 1.88 15.91
C PHE A 367 -0.83 0.74 16.61
N TRP A 368 -2.14 0.90 16.79
CA TRP A 368 -3.07 -0.06 17.38
C TRP A 368 -3.88 -0.82 16.32
N PRO A 369 -4.40 -2.02 16.63
CA PRO A 369 -5.30 -2.72 15.73
C PRO A 369 -6.59 -1.94 15.47
N TRP A 370 -7.25 -2.24 14.35
CA TRP A 370 -8.55 -1.67 13.97
C TRP A 370 -9.64 -1.97 15.00
N VAL A 371 -9.74 -3.25 15.40
CA VAL A 371 -10.68 -3.67 16.43
C VAL A 371 -10.08 -3.36 17.79
N ARG A 372 -10.79 -2.55 18.59
CA ARG A 372 -10.37 -2.13 19.93
C ARG A 372 -10.73 -3.20 20.98
N GLY A 373 -9.90 -3.30 22.02
CA GLY A 373 -10.14 -4.16 23.20
C GLY A 373 -9.28 -5.42 23.23
N SER A 374 -9.53 -6.30 24.20
CA SER A 374 -8.81 -7.58 24.39
C SER A 374 -8.96 -8.57 23.22
N ASN A 375 -9.90 -8.31 22.32
CA ASN A 375 -10.22 -9.18 21.18
C ASN A 375 -9.53 -8.72 19.88
N GLY A 376 -8.78 -7.60 19.91
CA GLY A 376 -8.04 -7.12 18.76
C GLY A 376 -6.75 -7.90 18.59
N GLU A 377 -6.71 -8.79 17.60
CA GLU A 377 -5.47 -9.50 17.26
C GLU A 377 -4.42 -8.53 16.73
N GLU A 378 -3.20 -8.64 17.24
CA GLU A 378 -2.06 -7.80 16.81
C GLU A 378 -1.25 -8.48 15.71
N ILE A 379 -1.96 -9.05 14.74
CA ILE A 379 -1.39 -9.77 13.60
C ILE A 379 -1.53 -8.91 12.35
N TYR A 380 -0.41 -8.71 11.66
CA TYR A 380 -0.30 -7.82 10.50
C TYR A 380 0.20 -8.58 9.29
N MET A 381 -0.08 -8.05 8.10
CA MET A 381 0.42 -8.60 6.83
C MET A 381 1.90 -8.24 6.56
N PHE A 382 2.64 -7.84 7.60
CA PHE A 382 4.05 -7.50 7.56
C PHE A 382 4.72 -7.79 8.91
N ASN A 383 6.05 -7.89 8.89
CA ASN A 383 6.85 -8.06 10.09
C ASN A 383 6.91 -6.75 10.89
N THR A 384 6.57 -6.84 12.17
CA THR A 384 6.77 -5.73 13.12
C THR A 384 7.99 -5.97 13.98
N ARG A 385 8.67 -4.88 14.32
CA ARG A 385 9.57 -4.82 15.47
C ARG A 385 9.01 -3.79 16.46
N GLY A 386 9.49 -3.81 17.69
CA GLY A 386 8.92 -2.89 18.68
C GLY A 386 8.08 -3.57 19.73
N SER A 387 8.06 -2.98 20.91
CA SER A 387 6.88 -3.01 21.75
C SER A 387 6.36 -1.59 21.85
N ARG A 388 5.03 -1.42 21.85
CA ARG A 388 4.39 -0.11 22.10
C ARG A 388 4.73 0.45 23.48
N ARG A 389 5.09 -0.42 24.43
CA ARG A 389 5.43 -0.08 25.82
C ARG A 389 6.95 0.02 26.05
N ARG A 390 7.70 0.47 25.04
CA ARG A 390 9.14 0.71 25.20
C ARG A 390 9.38 1.97 26.04
N ASP A 391 10.51 1.94 26.73
CA ASP A 391 11.10 3.12 27.33
C ASP A 391 11.43 4.12 26.21
N LYS A 392 10.70 5.24 26.17
CA LYS A 392 10.86 6.30 25.16
C LYS A 392 12.27 6.87 25.10
N CYS A 393 13.05 6.72 26.16
CA CYS A 393 14.43 7.21 26.20
C CYS A 393 15.44 6.23 25.58
N LYS A 394 15.02 5.00 25.22
CA LYS A 394 15.80 4.02 24.46
C LYS A 394 15.50 4.02 22.96
N ASP A 395 14.53 4.83 22.52
CA ASP A 395 14.18 4.97 21.11
C ASP A 395 15.25 5.71 20.32
N PRO A 396 15.37 5.54 19.00
CA PRO A 396 16.27 6.35 18.20
C PRO A 396 15.91 7.85 18.27
N ALA A 397 16.88 8.72 18.01
CA ALA A 397 16.58 10.12 17.78
C ALA A 397 15.82 10.27 16.45
N VAL A 398 14.58 10.79 16.51
CA VAL A 398 13.71 10.96 15.34
C VAL A 398 13.76 12.40 14.84
N PHE A 399 13.78 12.57 13.52
CA PHE A 399 13.77 13.85 12.83
C PHE A 399 12.65 13.81 11.80
N TYR A 400 11.80 14.84 11.76
CA TYR A 400 10.72 14.94 10.79
C TYR A 400 11.04 15.95 9.72
N LEU A 401 10.50 15.74 8.52
CA LEU A 401 10.66 16.66 7.39
C LEU A 401 10.24 18.07 7.81
N LYS A 402 11.15 19.02 7.62
CA LYS A 402 10.92 20.45 7.80
C LYS A 402 10.65 21.15 6.48
N ASN A 403 11.51 20.90 5.48
CA ASN A 403 11.40 21.54 4.17
C ASN A 403 12.03 20.67 3.09
N ILE A 404 11.55 20.81 1.84
CA ILE A 404 12.04 20.13 0.66
C ILE A 404 12.09 21.10 -0.51
N ILE A 405 13.23 21.13 -1.19
CA ILE A 405 13.46 21.99 -2.35
C ILE A 405 13.98 21.15 -3.52
N SER A 406 13.63 21.58 -4.73
CA SER A 406 14.11 21.01 -5.98
C SER A 406 14.94 22.06 -6.72
N SER A 407 16.08 21.66 -7.28
CA SER A 407 16.95 22.52 -8.08
C SER A 407 17.34 21.81 -9.37
N GLY A 408 17.59 22.58 -10.44
CA GLY A 408 17.84 22.03 -11.78
C GLY A 408 16.56 21.65 -12.53
N SER A 409 16.69 21.12 -13.75
CA SER A 409 15.58 20.75 -14.63
C SER A 409 15.78 19.36 -15.26
N GLY A 410 14.66 18.69 -15.56
CA GLY A 410 14.64 17.36 -16.18
C GLY A 410 15.40 16.32 -15.36
N ASP A 411 16.17 15.47 -16.04
CA ASP A 411 16.94 14.37 -15.43
C ASP A 411 18.05 14.86 -14.48
N LYS A 412 18.39 16.15 -14.52
CA LYS A 412 19.36 16.80 -13.63
C LYS A 412 18.70 17.39 -12.38
N THR A 413 17.40 17.19 -12.17
CA THR A 413 16.72 17.68 -10.98
C THR A 413 17.30 17.01 -9.73
N ARG A 414 17.82 17.83 -8.83
CA ARG A 414 18.30 17.45 -7.51
C ARG A 414 17.29 17.86 -6.46
N ILE A 415 17.02 16.95 -5.53
CA ILE A 415 16.11 17.16 -4.41
C ILE A 415 16.94 17.26 -3.13
N GLU A 416 16.75 18.35 -2.38
CA GLU A 416 17.34 18.53 -1.06
C GLU A 416 16.21 18.66 -0.03
N SER A 417 16.25 17.81 0.98
CA SER A 417 15.30 17.80 2.09
C SER A 417 16.02 18.06 3.41
N THR A 418 15.34 18.75 4.31
CA THR A 418 15.84 19.08 5.65
C THR A 418 14.89 18.54 6.70
N TYR A 419 15.45 17.97 7.75
CA TYR A 419 14.70 17.31 8.82
C TYR A 419 15.13 17.88 10.16
N SER A 420 14.15 18.29 10.97
CA SER A 420 14.38 18.82 12.31
C SER A 420 14.11 17.76 13.37
N ARG A 421 14.97 17.73 14.39
CA ARG A 421 14.82 16.81 15.52
C ARG A 421 13.49 17.00 16.22
N TYR A 422 12.82 15.89 16.49
CA TYR A 422 11.72 15.82 17.43
C TYR A 422 12.22 15.33 18.78
N MET A 423 11.76 15.97 19.86
CA MET A 423 12.11 15.61 21.23
C MET A 423 10.82 15.32 22.00
N PRO A 424 10.45 14.04 22.17
CA PRO A 424 9.35 13.69 23.04
C PRO A 424 9.81 13.76 24.50
N GLY A 425 9.48 14.85 25.20
CA GLY A 425 9.66 14.98 26.64
C GLY A 425 11.11 15.03 27.14
N TRP A 426 11.29 14.70 28.43
CA TRP A 426 12.56 14.84 29.18
C TRP A 426 13.35 13.53 29.15
N CYS A 427 13.95 13.19 28.01
CA CYS A 427 14.88 12.06 27.92
C CYS A 427 16.33 12.55 27.95
N LEU A 428 17.15 11.94 28.81
CA LEU A 428 18.61 12.11 28.84
C LEU A 428 19.23 11.26 27.73
N TRP A 429 19.30 11.82 26.53
CA TRP A 429 19.98 11.20 25.39
C TRP A 429 21.49 11.11 25.63
N THR A 430 22.11 10.01 25.19
CA THR A 430 23.56 9.85 25.32
C THR A 430 24.32 10.88 24.48
N ALA A 431 25.60 11.08 24.79
CA ALA A 431 26.46 12.08 24.17
C ALA A 431 26.49 12.00 22.63
N SER A 432 26.37 10.81 22.03
CA SER A 432 26.49 10.61 20.58
C SER A 432 25.48 11.47 19.81
N VAL A 433 24.18 11.28 20.02
CA VAL A 433 23.17 12.05 19.28
C VAL A 433 22.76 13.34 19.98
N LYS A 434 23.30 13.66 21.16
CA LYS A 434 22.84 14.79 22.00
C LYS A 434 22.83 16.14 21.29
N ASN A 435 23.84 16.44 20.48
CA ASN A 435 24.00 17.74 19.83
C ASN A 435 23.35 17.83 18.43
N LEU A 436 23.02 16.69 17.81
CA LEU A 436 22.42 16.66 16.47
C LEU A 436 21.00 17.25 16.51
N ARG A 437 20.71 18.20 15.61
CA ARG A 437 19.42 18.91 15.53
C ARG A 437 18.85 18.97 14.12
N LEU A 438 19.72 18.96 13.11
CA LEU A 438 19.33 19.08 11.71
C LEU A 438 19.98 18.00 10.87
N ILE A 439 19.21 17.39 9.98
CA ILE A 439 19.72 16.50 8.93
C ILE A 439 19.34 17.08 7.58
N SER A 440 20.30 17.16 6.67
CA SER A 440 20.06 17.48 5.26
C SER A 440 20.31 16.23 4.42
N VAL A 441 19.34 15.84 3.60
CA VAL A 441 19.46 14.71 2.69
C VAL A 441 19.36 15.21 1.26
N ARG A 442 20.30 14.78 0.43
CA ARG A 442 20.34 15.08 -1.00
C ARG A 442 20.10 13.80 -1.79
N SER A 443 19.43 13.93 -2.92
CA SER A 443 19.25 12.86 -3.89
C SER A 443 19.08 13.45 -5.28
N GLN A 444 19.47 12.72 -6.30
CA GLN A 444 18.91 12.93 -7.63
C GLN A 444 17.45 12.49 -7.63
N ARG A 445 16.58 13.20 -8.36
CA ARG A 445 15.19 12.80 -8.54
C ARG A 445 15.17 11.38 -9.10
N LEU A 446 14.38 10.51 -8.50
CA LEU A 446 14.30 9.15 -8.98
C LEU A 446 13.56 9.15 -10.32
N GLU A 447 14.20 8.62 -11.36
CA GLU A 447 13.59 8.44 -12.66
C GLU A 447 13.09 7.02 -12.88
N ARG A 448 12.21 6.89 -13.87
CA ARG A 448 11.57 5.62 -14.23
C ARG A 448 12.58 4.68 -14.89
N PHE A 449 12.74 3.48 -14.35
CA PHE A 449 13.40 2.38 -15.04
C PHE A 449 12.39 1.30 -15.39
N LYS A 450 11.77 1.43 -16.56
CA LYS A 450 10.94 0.36 -17.13
C LYS A 450 11.84 -0.89 -17.24
N ASP A 451 11.32 -2.03 -16.84
CA ASP A 451 11.95 -3.35 -16.99
C ASP A 451 13.18 -3.64 -16.10
N LYS A 452 13.46 -2.80 -15.09
CA LYS A 452 14.47 -3.12 -14.05
C LYS A 452 13.83 -3.57 -12.74
N PRO A 453 14.37 -4.59 -12.06
CA PRO A 453 13.94 -4.94 -10.72
C PRO A 453 14.21 -3.78 -9.76
N LEU A 454 13.30 -3.60 -8.78
CA LEU A 454 13.44 -2.58 -7.77
C LEU A 454 14.63 -2.91 -6.85
N ARG A 455 15.58 -1.99 -6.73
CA ARG A 455 16.71 -2.08 -5.79
C ARG A 455 16.71 -0.85 -4.90
N ARG A 456 16.87 -1.07 -3.59
CA ARG A 456 17.03 0.02 -2.62
C ARG A 456 18.27 0.84 -2.97
N HIS A 457 18.15 2.16 -2.92
CA HIS A 457 19.29 3.05 -3.10
C HIS A 457 20.25 2.98 -1.91
N CYS A 458 21.51 3.28 -2.18
CA CYS A 458 22.56 3.37 -1.18
C CYS A 458 22.68 4.82 -0.72
N CYS A 459 23.41 5.03 0.38
CA CYS A 459 23.61 6.36 0.90
C CYS A 459 24.91 6.50 1.67
N ASP A 460 25.44 7.71 1.63
CA ASP A 460 26.69 8.09 2.27
C ASP A 460 26.42 9.19 3.29
N VAL A 461 26.90 9.00 4.52
CA VAL A 461 26.94 10.07 5.53
C VAL A 461 28.18 10.90 5.26
N LEU A 462 27.98 12.15 4.86
CA LEU A 462 29.07 13.04 4.46
C LEU A 462 29.77 13.64 5.70
N PRO A 463 31.09 13.91 5.62
CA PRO A 463 31.80 14.63 6.67
C PRO A 463 31.11 15.95 7.01
N SER A 464 30.93 16.21 8.30
CA SER A 464 30.36 17.46 8.80
C SER A 464 31.33 18.13 9.76
N SER A 465 31.57 19.42 9.52
CA SER A 465 32.38 20.27 10.41
C SER A 465 31.68 20.59 11.73
N THR A 466 30.41 20.21 11.90
CA THR A 466 29.63 20.47 13.11
C THR A 466 28.95 19.21 13.63
N GLU A 467 28.78 19.11 14.94
CA GLU A 467 27.97 18.06 15.57
C GLU A 467 26.46 18.34 15.46
N TYR A 468 26.10 19.59 15.19
CA TYR A 468 24.72 20.08 15.10
C TYR A 468 23.99 19.58 13.85
N LYS A 469 24.72 19.42 12.74
CA LYS A 469 24.16 19.09 11.42
C LYS A 469 24.79 17.81 10.85
N MET A 470 23.94 16.93 10.34
CA MET A 470 24.34 15.78 9.52
C MET A 470 23.95 16.02 8.06
N LYS A 471 24.79 15.58 7.13
CA LYS A 471 24.51 15.60 5.69
C LYS A 471 24.55 14.16 5.18
N VAL A 472 23.54 13.78 4.41
CA VAL A 472 23.45 12.45 3.78
C VAL A 472 23.20 12.63 2.30
N ASP A 473 23.86 11.81 1.47
CA ASP A 473 23.58 11.72 0.04
C ASP A 473 22.98 10.35 -0.27
N ILE A 474 21.87 10.32 -1.00
CA ILE A 474 21.22 9.10 -1.49
C ILE A 474 21.50 8.98 -2.99
N ARG A 475 21.98 7.81 -3.40
CA ARG A 475 22.39 7.52 -4.78
C ARG A 475 22.09 6.09 -5.16
N GLU A 476 22.18 5.80 -6.45
CA GLU A 476 22.20 4.41 -6.91
C GLU A 476 23.38 3.67 -6.26
N CYS A 477 23.14 2.43 -5.87
CA CYS A 477 24.19 1.55 -5.39
C CYS A 477 25.10 1.15 -6.54
N LYS A 478 26.41 1.09 -6.29
CA LYS A 478 27.37 0.51 -7.22
C LYS A 478 27.09 -0.99 -7.40
N GLU A 479 27.69 -1.56 -8.43
CA GLU A 479 27.68 -3.00 -8.63
C GLU A 479 28.30 -3.70 -7.41
N GLY A 480 27.62 -4.73 -6.90
CA GLY A 480 28.05 -5.47 -5.69
C GLY A 480 27.99 -4.69 -4.36
N GLU A 481 27.62 -3.40 -4.35
CA GLU A 481 27.59 -2.61 -3.11
C GLU A 481 26.51 -3.11 -2.14
N LEU A 482 26.95 -3.40 -0.92
CA LEU A 482 26.11 -3.88 0.18
C LEU A 482 25.72 -2.73 1.10
N VAL A 483 24.46 -2.73 1.54
CA VAL A 483 24.02 -1.92 2.69
C VAL A 483 24.24 -2.75 3.94
N ALA A 484 25.47 -2.77 4.43
CA ALA A 484 25.88 -3.57 5.57
C ALA A 484 26.55 -2.71 6.64
N MET A 485 26.32 -3.10 7.89
CA MET A 485 27.10 -2.57 9.00
C MET A 485 28.56 -3.05 8.90
N TYR A 486 29.44 -2.33 9.56
CA TYR A 486 30.85 -2.69 9.63
C TYR A 486 31.06 -3.69 10.76
N THR A 487 31.87 -4.72 10.49
CA THR A 487 32.33 -5.70 11.48
C THR A 487 33.52 -5.18 12.25
#